data_AF-A0A521EL76-F1
#
_entry.id   AF-A0A521EL76-F1
#
_cell.length_a   1.000
_cell.length_b   1.000
_cell.length_c   1.000
_cell.angle_alpha   90.00
_cell.angle_beta   90.00
_cell.angle_gamma   90.00
#
_symmetry.space_group_name_H-M   'P 1'
#
loop_
_entity.id
_entity.type
_entity.pdbx_description
1 polymer ?
#
loop_
_entity_poly.entity_id
_entity_poly.type
_entity_poly.pdbx_seq_one_letter_code
_entity_poly.pdbx_strand_id
1 'polypeptide(L)'
;MKIPIEPLTLDTLRNLKEHNDWNDHFRLVVYPRILFWLGLKKQFEEYASLDWKIHFTPDNMFNNFVSMHVKDPRHVFNFHFQIPLVEKLSFNLFLGDSTYNFFEIHPLLIKMGLIQKDEYQIKATSATIPRLVLSTQNSKYDKSTLWKIDEKNYADIVRHDPLINLLTSSFKKFVPPLVKIIEGDLKL
;
A
#
# COMPACT_ATOMS: atom_id res chain seq x y z
N MET A 1 -4.27 14.67 -15.79
CA MET A 1 -2.87 14.21 -15.78
C MET A 1 -2.82 12.86 -15.09
N LYS A 2 -2.12 11.86 -15.66
CA LYS A 2 -1.96 10.53 -15.02
C LYS A 2 -0.90 10.67 -13.92
N ILE A 3 -1.21 10.23 -12.70
CA ILE A 3 -0.25 10.30 -11.58
C ILE A 3 0.94 9.39 -11.90
N PRO A 4 2.19 9.89 -11.84
CA PRO A 4 3.38 9.06 -11.95
C PRO A 4 3.36 7.88 -10.99
N ILE A 5 3.72 6.70 -11.49
CA ILE A 5 3.81 5.46 -10.72
C ILE A 5 5.23 4.95 -10.86
N GLU A 6 5.97 4.91 -9.75
CA GLU A 6 7.38 4.50 -9.75
C GLU A 6 7.64 3.40 -8.71
N PRO A 7 8.67 2.56 -8.90
CA PRO A 7 9.09 1.61 -7.88
C PRO A 7 9.48 2.31 -6.57
N LEU A 8 9.12 1.74 -5.41
CA LEU A 8 9.55 2.27 -4.12
C LEU A 8 11.01 1.87 -3.84
N THR A 9 11.96 2.68 -4.32
CA THR A 9 13.41 2.49 -4.14
C THR A 9 14.07 3.78 -3.66
N LEU A 10 15.27 3.68 -3.08
CA LEU A 10 16.00 4.86 -2.63
C LEU A 10 16.34 5.79 -3.81
N ASP A 11 16.66 5.24 -4.98
CA ASP A 11 16.97 6.04 -6.17
C ASP A 11 15.75 6.80 -6.70
N THR A 12 14.57 6.17 -6.71
CA THR A 12 13.31 6.87 -7.00
C THR A 12 13.05 7.99 -6.00
N LEU A 13 13.31 7.78 -4.70
CA LEU A 13 13.11 8.79 -3.68
C LEU A 13 14.07 9.98 -3.84
N ARG A 14 15.33 9.71 -4.20
CA ARG A 14 16.33 10.75 -4.52
C ARG A 14 15.89 11.58 -5.72
N ASN A 15 15.47 10.91 -6.79
CA ASN A 15 14.95 11.59 -7.98
C ASN A 15 13.72 12.44 -7.66
N LEU A 16 12.76 11.91 -6.88
CA LEU A 16 11.60 12.66 -6.42
C LEU A 16 12.02 13.88 -5.58
N LYS A 17 13.02 13.73 -4.71
CA LYS A 17 13.54 14.83 -3.90
C LYS A 17 14.15 15.92 -4.78
N GLU A 18 15.05 15.57 -5.70
CA GLU A 18 15.70 16.52 -6.60
C GLU A 18 14.69 17.39 -7.37
N HIS A 19 13.56 16.82 -7.80
CA HIS A 19 12.56 17.52 -8.59
C HIS A 19 11.48 18.25 -7.76
N ASN A 20 11.38 17.97 -6.45
CA ASN A 20 10.27 18.47 -5.62
C ASN A 20 10.70 19.09 -4.28
N ASP A 21 12.01 19.26 -4.01
CA ASP A 21 12.50 19.85 -2.76
C ASP A 21 12.06 21.31 -2.56
N TRP A 22 11.68 21.99 -3.65
CA TRP A 22 11.08 23.34 -3.64
C TRP A 22 9.70 23.38 -2.95
N ASN A 23 9.03 22.24 -2.78
CA ASN A 23 7.70 22.14 -2.20
C ASN A 23 7.76 21.75 -0.71
N ASP A 24 7.33 22.65 0.18
CA ASP A 24 7.36 22.42 1.63
C ASP A 24 6.53 21.22 2.07
N HIS A 25 5.37 21.00 1.45
CA HIS A 25 4.55 19.82 1.77
C HIS A 25 5.28 18.54 1.39
N PHE A 26 5.94 18.52 0.23
CA PHE A 26 6.76 17.39 -0.16
C PHE A 26 7.88 17.15 0.87
N ARG A 27 8.68 18.17 1.16
CA ARG A 27 9.85 18.08 2.05
C ARG A 27 9.51 17.69 3.48
N LEU A 28 8.46 18.29 4.05
CA LEU A 28 8.14 18.14 5.48
C LEU A 28 7.13 17.04 5.78
N VAL A 29 6.37 16.59 4.77
CA VAL A 29 5.26 15.64 4.98
C VAL A 29 5.42 14.39 4.14
N VAL A 30 5.49 14.53 2.83
CA VAL A 30 5.43 13.39 1.91
C VAL A 30 6.74 12.60 1.96
N TYR A 31 7.88 13.27 1.82
CA TYR A 31 9.19 12.63 1.72
C TYR A 31 9.56 11.81 2.98
N PRO A 32 9.42 12.32 4.21
CA PRO A 32 9.64 11.51 5.42
C PRO A 32 8.73 10.29 5.50
N ARG A 33 7.47 10.40 5.05
CA ARG A 33 6.54 9.26 5.02
C ARG A 33 6.92 8.23 3.97
N ILE A 34 7.40 8.65 2.80
CA ILE A 34 7.88 7.71 1.78
C ILE A 34 9.14 6.99 2.27
N LEU A 35 10.08 7.70 2.91
CA LEU A 35 11.24 7.07 3.56
C LEU A 35 10.82 6.05 4.62
N PHE A 36 9.81 6.38 5.43
CA PHE A 36 9.25 5.49 6.43
C PHE A 36 8.71 4.20 5.79
N TRP A 37 7.94 4.31 4.69
CA TRP A 37 7.44 3.16 3.95
C TRP A 37 8.54 2.37 3.23
N LEU A 38 9.59 3.03 2.74
CA LEU A 38 10.78 2.36 2.20
C LEU A 38 11.49 1.56 3.29
N GLY A 39 11.56 2.08 4.52
CA GLY A 39 12.10 1.38 5.67
C GLY A 39 11.28 0.15 6.04
N LEU A 40 9.95 0.28 6.02
CA LEU A 40 9.06 -0.86 6.26
C LEU A 40 9.23 -1.91 5.17
N LYS A 41 9.28 -1.53 3.88
CA LYS A 41 9.53 -2.44 2.76
C LYS A 41 10.77 -3.32 3.00
N LYS A 42 11.84 -2.78 3.57
CA LYS A 42 13.06 -3.54 3.91
C LYS A 42 12.86 -4.65 4.93
N GLN A 43 11.81 -4.56 5.77
CA GLN A 43 11.45 -5.62 6.72
C GLN A 43 10.64 -6.76 6.06
N PHE A 44 10.18 -6.58 4.82
CA PHE A 44 9.32 -7.52 4.10
C PHE A 44 9.96 -8.04 2.81
N GLU A 45 11.29 -8.10 2.73
CA GLU A 45 12.01 -8.63 1.56
C GLU A 45 11.65 -10.10 1.27
N GLU A 46 11.17 -10.85 2.27
CA GLU A 46 10.64 -12.22 2.11
C GLU A 46 9.38 -12.30 1.23
N TYR A 47 8.59 -11.22 1.15
CA TYR A 47 7.39 -11.15 0.31
C TYR A 47 7.74 -10.76 -1.12
N ALA A 48 8.53 -11.59 -1.81
CA ALA A 48 8.98 -11.34 -3.18
C ALA A 48 7.84 -11.24 -4.21
N SER A 49 6.65 -11.73 -3.87
CA SER A 49 5.42 -11.60 -4.66
C SER A 49 4.79 -10.20 -4.59
N LEU A 50 5.28 -9.30 -3.72
CA LEU A 50 4.80 -7.93 -3.61
C LEU A 50 5.71 -6.96 -4.36
N ASP A 51 5.11 -6.18 -5.26
CA ASP A 51 5.75 -5.05 -5.94
C ASP A 51 5.30 -3.73 -5.31
N TRP A 52 6.23 -3.06 -4.64
CA TRP A 52 5.98 -1.84 -3.89
C TRP A 52 6.20 -0.62 -4.79
N LYS A 53 5.20 0.25 -4.88
CA LYS A 53 5.19 1.42 -5.74
C LYS A 53 4.83 2.68 -4.96
N ILE A 54 5.33 3.81 -5.44
CA ILE A 54 4.96 5.14 -4.99
C ILE A 54 4.15 5.83 -6.09
N HIS A 55 3.04 6.44 -5.69
CA HIS A 55 2.21 7.29 -6.53
C HIS A 55 2.32 8.70 -5.97
N PHE A 56 2.90 9.61 -6.76
CA PHE A 56 3.16 10.97 -6.30
C PHE A 56 2.82 11.99 -7.38
N THR A 57 2.10 13.03 -6.97
CA THR A 57 1.88 14.25 -7.74
C THR A 57 2.03 15.45 -6.79
N PRO A 58 2.72 16.52 -7.23
CA PRO A 58 2.77 17.78 -6.47
C PRO A 58 1.43 18.54 -6.50
N ASP A 59 0.56 18.25 -7.48
CA ASP A 59 -0.66 19.01 -7.73
C ASP A 59 -1.82 18.62 -6.82
N ASN A 60 -1.84 17.37 -6.34
CA ASN A 60 -2.93 16.87 -5.50
C ASN A 60 -2.43 15.91 -4.43
N MET A 61 -2.26 16.43 -3.21
CA MET A 61 -1.75 15.68 -2.06
C MET A 61 -2.62 14.47 -1.68
N PHE A 62 -3.93 14.50 -1.96
CA PHE A 62 -4.85 13.39 -1.64
C PHE A 62 -4.66 12.18 -2.56
N ASN A 63 -3.96 12.39 -3.69
CA ASN A 63 -3.64 11.34 -4.65
C ASN A 63 -2.28 10.69 -4.40
N ASN A 64 -1.57 11.09 -3.34
CA ASN A 64 -0.28 10.52 -2.99
C ASN A 64 -0.46 9.29 -2.10
N PHE A 65 0.06 8.14 -2.53
CA PHE A 65 -0.06 6.90 -1.80
C PHE A 65 1.07 5.91 -2.14
N VAL A 66 1.33 5.00 -1.22
CA VAL A 66 2.13 3.80 -1.47
C VAL A 66 1.19 2.66 -1.80
N SER A 67 1.51 1.87 -2.82
CA SER A 67 0.80 0.63 -3.13
C SER A 67 1.73 -0.57 -3.13
N MET A 68 1.17 -1.73 -2.81
CA MET A 68 1.87 -3.02 -2.76
C MET A 68 1.07 -4.01 -3.60
N HIS A 69 1.49 -4.22 -4.83
CA HIS A 69 0.78 -5.07 -5.79
C HIS A 69 1.22 -6.51 -5.65
N VAL A 70 0.26 -7.43 -5.61
CA VAL A 70 0.58 -8.86 -5.79
C VAL A 70 0.94 -9.04 -7.26
N LYS A 71 2.14 -9.58 -7.53
CA LYS A 71 2.65 -9.78 -8.89
C LYS A 71 1.75 -10.75 -9.65
N ASP A 72 1.25 -10.29 -10.79
CA ASP A 72 0.56 -11.12 -11.78
C ASP A 72 1.32 -11.06 -13.11
N PRO A 73 2.06 -12.13 -13.49
CA PRO A 73 2.78 -12.20 -14.76
C PRO A 73 1.87 -12.11 -15.99
N ARG A 74 0.58 -12.42 -15.85
CA ARG A 74 -0.40 -12.40 -16.94
C ARG A 74 -1.13 -11.06 -17.05
N HIS A 75 -0.94 -10.17 -16.08
CA HIS A 75 -1.60 -8.86 -16.00
C HIS A 75 -3.14 -8.93 -16.11
N VAL A 76 -3.74 -10.00 -15.58
CA VAL A 76 -5.20 -10.21 -15.54
C VAL A 76 -5.79 -9.59 -14.29
N PHE A 77 -5.11 -9.75 -13.15
CA PHE A 77 -5.52 -9.26 -11.85
C PHE A 77 -4.64 -8.10 -11.41
N ASN A 78 -5.26 -7.15 -10.69
CA ASN A 78 -4.56 -6.01 -10.08
C ASN A 78 -4.85 -5.94 -8.58
N PHE A 79 -4.54 -7.02 -7.86
CA PHE A 79 -4.68 -7.06 -6.41
C PHE A 79 -3.58 -6.23 -5.76
N HIS A 80 -3.96 -5.30 -4.90
CA HIS A 80 -2.97 -4.47 -4.25
C HIS A 80 -3.46 -3.92 -2.92
N PHE A 81 -2.51 -3.75 -2.01
CA PHE A 81 -2.72 -2.95 -0.83
C PHE A 81 -2.39 -1.49 -1.13
N GLN A 82 -3.08 -0.56 -0.47
CA GLN A 82 -2.87 0.88 -0.64
C GLN A 82 -2.85 1.59 0.70
N ILE A 83 -1.91 2.53 0.81
CA ILE A 83 -1.75 3.41 1.98
C ILE A 83 -1.62 4.86 1.51
N PRO A 84 -2.65 5.69 1.71
CA PRO A 84 -2.56 7.12 1.47
C PRO A 84 -1.45 7.77 2.30
N LEU A 85 -0.69 8.68 1.70
CA LEU A 85 0.37 9.45 2.36
C LEU A 85 -0.18 10.70 3.06
N VAL A 86 -1.40 10.61 3.59
CA VAL A 86 -2.08 11.66 4.37
C VAL A 86 -1.84 11.45 5.88
N GLU A 87 -2.34 12.35 6.74
CA GLU A 87 -2.05 12.30 8.19
C GLU A 87 -2.60 11.03 8.88
N LYS A 88 -3.81 10.59 8.48
CA LYS A 88 -4.45 9.39 9.03
C LYS A 88 -4.08 8.18 8.19
N LEU A 89 -3.45 7.20 8.82
CA LEU A 89 -3.16 5.94 8.18
C LEU A 89 -4.46 5.20 7.87
N SER A 90 -4.56 4.70 6.64
CA SER A 90 -5.62 3.79 6.24
C SER A 90 -5.00 2.71 5.38
N PHE A 91 -5.16 1.46 5.81
CA PHE A 91 -4.67 0.32 5.07
C PHE A 91 -5.82 -0.36 4.36
N ASN A 92 -5.77 -0.35 3.03
CA ASN A 92 -6.84 -0.81 2.18
C ASN A 92 -6.35 -1.95 1.28
N LEU A 93 -7.24 -2.90 0.99
CA LEU A 93 -7.01 -3.95 0.01
C LEU A 93 -7.99 -3.79 -1.16
N PHE A 94 -7.44 -3.63 -2.34
CA PHE A 94 -8.15 -3.60 -3.60
C PHE A 94 -8.07 -4.98 -4.24
N LEU A 95 -9.23 -5.52 -4.61
CA LEU A 95 -9.38 -6.85 -5.21
C LEU A 95 -9.53 -6.77 -6.74
N GLY A 96 -9.00 -5.72 -7.34
CA GLY A 96 -9.08 -5.47 -8.78
C GLY A 96 -8.90 -4.00 -9.11
N ASP A 97 -8.96 -3.69 -10.40
CA ASP A 97 -8.94 -2.36 -11.00
C ASP A 97 -10.34 -1.87 -11.43
N SER A 98 -11.36 -2.72 -11.29
CA SER A 98 -12.75 -2.41 -11.60
C SER A 98 -13.69 -2.90 -10.51
N THR A 99 -14.86 -2.27 -10.43
CA THR A 99 -15.96 -2.68 -9.55
C THR A 99 -16.40 -4.12 -9.81
N TYR A 100 -16.39 -4.54 -11.08
CA TYR A 100 -16.75 -5.91 -11.49
C TYR A 100 -15.79 -6.93 -10.87
N ASN A 101 -14.47 -6.72 -11.04
CA ASN A 101 -13.44 -7.59 -10.48
C ASN A 101 -13.58 -7.72 -8.95
N PHE A 102 -13.86 -6.61 -8.26
CA PHE A 102 -14.09 -6.66 -6.82
C PHE A 102 -15.26 -7.58 -6.44
N PHE A 103 -16.39 -7.51 -7.15
CA PHE A 103 -17.58 -8.30 -6.85
C PHE A 103 -17.49 -9.78 -7.29
N GLU A 104 -16.51 -10.14 -8.11
CA GLU A 104 -16.19 -11.55 -8.35
C GLU A 104 -15.29 -12.12 -7.25
N ILE A 105 -14.23 -11.38 -6.91
CA ILE A 105 -13.21 -11.86 -5.97
C ILE A 105 -13.73 -11.84 -4.52
N HIS A 106 -14.48 -10.81 -4.12
CA HIS A 106 -14.93 -10.69 -2.73
C HIS A 106 -15.82 -11.87 -2.26
N PRO A 107 -16.86 -12.30 -3.00
CA PRO A 107 -17.63 -13.50 -2.65
C PRO A 107 -16.79 -14.77 -2.65
N LEU A 108 -15.79 -14.88 -3.54
CA LEU A 108 -14.87 -16.03 -3.54
C LEU A 108 -14.07 -16.09 -2.22
N LEU A 109 -13.54 -14.96 -1.74
CA LEU A 109 -12.83 -14.92 -0.45
C LEU A 109 -13.73 -15.34 0.72
N ILE A 110 -15.02 -14.96 0.69
CA ILE A 110 -16.01 -15.41 1.70
C ILE A 110 -16.26 -16.92 1.58
N LYS A 111 -16.49 -17.42 0.36
CA LYS A 111 -16.76 -18.84 0.10
C LYS A 111 -15.60 -19.73 0.54
N MET A 112 -14.37 -19.23 0.40
CA MET A 112 -13.15 -19.91 0.88
C MET A 112 -12.96 -19.84 2.40
N GLY A 113 -13.83 -19.14 3.13
CA GLY A 113 -13.68 -18.91 4.55
C GLY A 113 -12.49 -18.02 4.92
N LEU A 114 -11.92 -17.29 3.93
CA LEU A 114 -10.80 -16.40 4.19
C LEU A 114 -11.22 -15.17 4.97
N ILE A 115 -12.42 -14.66 4.67
CA ILE A 115 -13.04 -13.54 5.37
C ILE A 115 -14.49 -13.88 5.70
N GLN A 116 -15.03 -13.29 6.76
CA GLN A 116 -16.48 -13.30 7.01
C GLN A 116 -17.15 -12.16 6.26
N LYS A 117 -18.45 -12.30 5.96
CA LYS A 117 -19.23 -11.35 5.14
C LYS A 117 -19.13 -9.90 5.61
N ASP A 118 -19.11 -9.69 6.93
CA ASP A 118 -19.10 -8.37 7.55
C ASP A 118 -17.81 -8.13 8.37
N GLU A 119 -16.75 -8.91 8.11
CA GLU A 119 -15.48 -8.78 8.84
C GLU A 119 -14.77 -7.45 8.53
N TYR A 120 -14.81 -7.02 7.27
CA TYR A 120 -14.14 -5.81 6.80
C TYR A 120 -15.15 -4.84 6.20
N GLN A 121 -15.01 -3.56 6.56
CA GLN A 121 -15.79 -2.51 5.92
C GLN A 121 -15.42 -2.39 4.44
N ILE A 122 -16.42 -2.45 3.55
CA ILE A 122 -16.26 -2.14 2.14
C ILE A 122 -16.47 -0.64 1.95
N LYS A 123 -15.52 0.05 1.30
CA LYS A 123 -15.67 1.45 0.89
C LYS A 123 -15.58 1.59 -0.61
N ALA A 124 -16.53 2.32 -1.18
CA ALA A 124 -16.52 2.77 -2.57
C ALA A 124 -17.03 4.22 -2.61
N THR A 125 -16.56 5.00 -3.59
CA THR A 125 -17.07 6.37 -3.85
C THR A 125 -17.26 6.53 -5.35
N SER A 126 -17.89 7.62 -5.79
CA SER A 126 -17.98 7.94 -7.23
C SER A 126 -16.61 8.10 -7.90
N ALA A 127 -15.54 8.34 -7.12
CA ALA A 127 -14.18 8.54 -7.62
C ALA A 127 -13.22 7.38 -7.28
N THR A 128 -13.63 6.39 -6.49
CA THR A 128 -12.76 5.29 -6.05
C THR A 128 -13.48 3.96 -6.12
N ILE A 129 -12.88 2.98 -6.80
CA ILE A 129 -13.39 1.61 -6.87
C ILE A 129 -13.54 0.97 -5.47
N PRO A 130 -14.38 -0.07 -5.33
CA PRO A 130 -14.56 -0.75 -4.07
C PRO A 130 -13.26 -1.35 -3.53
N ARG A 131 -13.11 -1.28 -2.21
CA ARG A 131 -11.96 -1.84 -1.47
C ARG A 131 -12.37 -2.31 -0.09
N LEU A 132 -11.62 -3.27 0.43
CA LEU A 132 -11.70 -3.68 1.83
C LEU A 132 -10.84 -2.76 2.67
N VAL A 133 -11.40 -2.24 3.76
CA VAL A 133 -10.66 -1.43 4.72
C VAL A 133 -10.11 -2.36 5.80
N LEU A 134 -8.84 -2.74 5.66
CA LEU A 134 -8.17 -3.68 6.56
C LEU A 134 -7.81 -3.06 7.91
N SER A 135 -7.50 -1.77 7.90
CA SER A 135 -7.32 -0.99 9.11
C SER A 135 -7.64 0.48 8.88
N THR A 136 -8.41 1.03 9.82
CA THR A 136 -8.61 2.48 9.98
C THR A 136 -7.98 2.97 11.28
N GLN A 137 -7.07 2.17 11.89
CA GLN A 137 -6.42 2.57 13.14
C GLN A 137 -6.02 4.03 13.00
N ASN A 138 -6.53 4.87 13.89
CA ASN A 138 -6.27 6.30 13.91
C ASN A 138 -4.82 6.58 14.36
N SER A 139 -3.92 5.61 14.17
CA SER A 139 -2.48 5.70 14.35
C SER A 139 -1.97 6.68 13.31
N LYS A 140 -1.76 7.91 13.78
CA LYS A 140 -0.97 8.89 13.07
C LYS A 140 0.45 8.36 12.99
N TYR A 141 1.16 8.68 11.91
CA TYR A 141 2.61 8.50 11.89
C TYR A 141 3.22 9.15 13.14
N ASP A 142 4.11 8.44 13.82
CA ASP A 142 4.84 9.03 14.94
C ASP A 142 5.67 10.20 14.41
N LYS A 143 5.34 11.41 14.88
CA LYS A 143 5.99 12.65 14.40
C LYS A 143 7.48 12.65 14.74
N SER A 144 7.86 12.08 15.88
CA SER A 144 9.26 12.02 16.31
C SER A 144 10.08 11.09 15.42
N THR A 145 9.50 9.97 14.99
CA THR A 145 10.09 9.08 13.98
C THR A 145 10.24 9.81 12.66
N LEU A 146 9.16 10.43 12.15
CA LEU A 146 9.19 11.14 10.87
C LEU A 146 10.16 12.34 10.84
N TRP A 147 10.43 12.99 11.97
CA TRP A 147 11.40 14.10 12.00
C TRP A 147 12.85 13.64 12.03
N LYS A 148 13.11 12.43 12.50
CA LYS A 148 14.47 11.87 12.60
C LYS A 148 14.85 11.01 11.40
N ILE A 149 13.88 10.64 10.57
CA ILE A 149 14.12 9.75 9.44
C ILE A 149 14.87 10.45 8.30
N ASP A 150 15.87 9.76 7.76
CA ASP A 150 16.65 10.19 6.60
C ASP A 150 17.08 8.98 5.74
N GLU A 151 17.79 9.24 4.64
CA GLU A 151 18.29 8.20 3.74
C GLU A 151 19.30 7.23 4.36
N LYS A 152 19.89 7.57 5.52
CA LYS A 152 20.90 6.76 6.19
C LYS A 152 20.30 5.85 7.25
N ASN A 153 19.16 6.23 7.85
CA ASN A 153 18.58 5.53 9.00
C ASN A 153 17.17 4.96 8.76
N TYR A 154 16.57 5.16 7.58
CA TYR A 154 15.18 4.81 7.30
C TYR A 154 14.82 3.35 7.61
N ALA A 155 15.73 2.40 7.42
CA ALA A 155 15.48 0.98 7.71
C ALA A 155 15.55 0.67 9.22
N ASP A 156 16.51 1.26 9.93
CA ASP A 156 16.69 0.99 11.37
C ASP A 156 15.62 1.67 12.22
N ILE A 157 15.21 2.88 11.86
CA ILE A 157 14.28 3.68 12.67
C ILE A 157 12.88 3.05 12.76
N VAL A 158 12.50 2.25 11.77
CA VAL A 158 11.19 1.57 11.71
C VAL A 158 11.24 0.11 12.12
N ARG A 159 12.41 -0.44 12.51
CA ARG A 159 12.61 -1.88 12.80
C ARG A 159 11.61 -2.44 13.82
N HIS A 160 11.16 -1.62 14.76
CA HIS A 160 10.23 -2.00 15.82
C HIS A 160 8.88 -1.29 15.71
N ASP A 161 8.56 -0.75 14.53
CA ASP A 161 7.30 -0.04 14.34
C ASP A 161 6.09 -0.98 14.45
N PRO A 162 5.04 -0.63 15.21
CA PRO A 162 3.83 -1.45 15.35
C PRO A 162 3.13 -1.79 14.03
N LEU A 163 3.32 -0.98 12.97
CA LEU A 163 2.76 -1.25 11.65
C LEU A 163 3.31 -2.54 11.06
N ILE A 164 4.50 -3.00 11.46
CA ILE A 164 5.03 -4.29 11.03
C ILE A 164 4.04 -5.41 11.36
N ASN A 165 3.50 -5.44 12.58
CA ASN A 165 2.53 -6.47 12.99
C ASN A 165 1.24 -6.42 12.17
N LEU A 166 0.75 -5.21 11.85
CA LEU A 166 -0.42 -5.02 11.00
C LEU A 166 -0.17 -5.55 9.58
N LEU A 167 0.97 -5.21 8.99
CA LEU A 167 1.33 -5.65 7.65
C LEU A 167 1.58 -7.16 7.61
N THR A 168 2.33 -7.71 8.57
CA THR A 168 2.57 -9.15 8.67
C THR A 168 1.27 -9.94 8.76
N SER A 169 0.36 -9.55 9.66
CA SER A 169 -0.93 -10.25 9.83
C SER A 169 -1.76 -10.21 8.54
N SER A 170 -1.81 -9.06 7.89
CA SER A 170 -2.56 -8.87 6.65
C SER A 170 -1.92 -9.60 5.46
N PHE A 171 -0.60 -9.53 5.30
CA PHE A 171 0.09 -10.20 4.20
C PHE A 171 -0.02 -11.72 4.34
N LYS A 172 0.17 -12.27 5.56
CA LYS A 172 -0.04 -13.70 5.82
C LYS A 172 -1.48 -14.14 5.49
N LYS A 173 -2.48 -13.31 5.79
CA LYS A 173 -3.87 -13.61 5.50
C LYS A 173 -4.18 -13.53 4.01
N PHE A 174 -3.75 -12.49 3.31
CA PHE A 174 -4.26 -12.18 1.96
C PHE A 174 -3.29 -12.53 0.83
N VAL A 175 -1.98 -12.44 1.00
CA VAL A 175 -1.04 -12.63 -0.13
C VAL A 175 -1.08 -14.06 -0.66
N PRO A 176 -0.95 -15.13 0.15
CA PRO A 176 -0.99 -16.50 -0.37
C PRO A 176 -2.27 -16.86 -1.14
N PRO A 177 -3.51 -16.59 -0.65
CA PRO A 177 -4.71 -16.92 -1.41
C PRO A 177 -4.86 -16.07 -2.68
N LEU A 178 -4.45 -14.80 -2.67
CA LEU A 178 -4.48 -13.96 -3.88
C LEU A 178 -3.51 -14.47 -4.95
N VAL A 179 -2.33 -14.95 -4.56
CA VAL A 179 -1.38 -15.60 -5.47
C VAL A 179 -2.01 -16.85 -6.11
N LYS A 180 -2.69 -17.70 -5.31
CA LYS A 180 -3.39 -18.88 -5.85
C LYS A 180 -4.51 -18.54 -6.85
N ILE A 181 -5.23 -17.42 -6.64
CA ILE A 181 -6.21 -16.92 -7.62
C ILE A 181 -5.48 -16.50 -8.91
N ILE A 182 -4.37 -15.76 -8.77
CA ILE A 182 -3.52 -15.36 -9.91
C ILE A 182 -2.95 -16.56 -10.66
N GLU A 183 -2.64 -17.66 -9.99
CA GLU A 183 -2.10 -18.87 -10.63
C GLU A 183 -3.20 -19.72 -11.29
N GLY A 184 -4.48 -19.48 -10.94
CA GLY A 184 -5.62 -20.27 -11.42
C GLY A 184 -5.86 -21.55 -10.63
N ASP A 185 -5.18 -21.72 -9.50
CA ASP A 185 -5.34 -22.85 -8.57
C ASP A 185 -6.68 -22.80 -7.82
N LEU A 186 -7.33 -21.65 -7.84
CA LEU A 186 -8.66 -21.43 -7.28
C LEU A 186 -9.60 -21.04 -8.42
N LYS A 187 -10.57 -21.91 -8.72
CA LYS A 187 -11.60 -21.63 -9.72
C LYS A 187 -12.54 -20.53 -9.19
N LEU A 188 -12.68 -19.46 -9.97
CA LEU A 188 -13.74 -18.47 -9.84
C LEU A 188 -15.12 -19.14 -10.05
#